data_AF-A0A6V7U9R5-F1
#
_entry.id   AF-A0A6V7U9R5-F1
#
_cell.length_a   1.000
_cell.length_b   1.000
_cell.length_c   1.000
_cell.angle_alpha   90.00
_cell.angle_beta   90.00
_cell.angle_gamma   90.00
#
_symmetry.space_group_name_H-M   'P 1'
#
loop_
_entity.id
_entity.type
_entity.pdbx_description
1 polymer ?
#
loop_
_entity_poly.entity_id
_entity_poly.type
_entity_poly.pdbx_seq_one_letter_code
_entity_poly.pdbx_strand_id
1 'polypeptide(L)'
;MEFGSRSVIRRTNKKQDTSNVLQDSSNIQHVTIVVDETDNYNLSFYNQPPSEVITVEEFQKLGMERMNVLRELESLKEKYAADPRKYLEQFIEEVGRIEPFFTNGLLSSQLREARRKDRIAHFILRLAFCQSQEMSQWFVKQETELFRMRFQLEAPSKMLQFLKANNINPQEVGENEKSRMLKDLSQALTIPQDSLPKSAIFKVCLIFFL
;
A
#
# COMPACT_ATOMS: atom_id res chain seq x y z
N MET A 1 40.75 17.29 -19.39
CA MET A 1 40.11 17.04 -20.70
C MET A 1 38.62 17.14 -20.50
N GLU A 2 38.00 18.21 -20.98
CA GLU A 2 36.55 18.20 -21.21
C GLU A 2 36.25 17.36 -22.45
N PHE A 3 35.05 16.78 -22.53
CA PHE A 3 34.08 17.15 -23.58
C PHE A 3 32.75 16.47 -23.27
N GLY A 4 31.70 17.26 -23.05
CA GLY A 4 30.33 16.77 -23.14
C GLY A 4 29.91 16.60 -24.60
N SER A 5 28.91 15.76 -24.87
CA SER A 5 28.18 15.79 -26.14
C SER A 5 26.71 15.40 -25.96
N ARG A 6 25.84 16.24 -26.50
CA ARG A 6 24.38 16.12 -26.47
C ARG A 6 23.90 15.09 -27.51
N SER A 7 22.79 14.41 -27.22
CA SER A 7 21.77 14.03 -28.22
C SER A 7 20.51 13.50 -27.53
N VAL A 8 19.29 13.61 -28.06
CA VAL A 8 18.68 14.54 -29.04
C VAL A 8 17.18 14.50 -28.72
N ILE A 9 16.49 15.64 -28.57
CA ILE A 9 15.02 15.65 -28.45
C ILE A 9 14.43 15.49 -29.85
N ARG A 10 14.00 14.28 -30.21
CA ARG A 10 13.22 14.05 -31.44
C ARG A 10 11.78 14.53 -31.25
N ARG A 11 11.48 15.75 -31.72
CA ARG A 11 10.11 16.17 -31.99
C ARG A 11 9.58 15.41 -33.21
N THR A 12 8.83 14.33 -32.99
CA THR A 12 7.96 13.77 -34.03
C THR A 12 6.63 14.52 -34.03
N ASN A 13 6.54 15.56 -34.85
CA ASN A 13 5.24 16.16 -35.19
C ASN A 13 4.40 15.13 -35.94
N LYS A 14 3.42 14.52 -35.26
CA LYS A 14 2.23 14.00 -35.93
C LYS A 14 1.07 14.91 -35.57
N LYS A 15 0.82 15.89 -36.45
CA LYS A 15 -0.43 16.65 -36.45
C LYS A 15 -1.60 15.67 -36.59
N GLN A 16 -2.44 15.61 -35.58
CA GLN A 16 -3.88 15.55 -35.78
C GLN A 16 -4.47 16.69 -34.97
N ASP A 17 -5.12 17.61 -35.67
CA ASP A 17 -5.68 18.82 -35.08
C ASP A 17 -6.94 18.45 -34.26
N THR A 18 -6.91 18.65 -32.95
CA THR A 18 -8.10 18.96 -32.15
C THR A 18 -7.80 20.17 -31.29
N SER A 19 -7.83 21.34 -31.93
CA SER A 19 -7.97 22.63 -31.27
C SER A 19 -9.22 22.63 -30.37
N ASN A 20 -9.18 23.41 -29.29
CA ASN A 20 -10.28 23.66 -28.34
C ASN A 20 -10.61 22.54 -27.33
N VAL A 21 -9.88 22.52 -26.20
CA VAL A 21 -10.52 22.62 -24.86
C VAL A 21 -9.60 23.44 -23.93
N LEU A 22 -9.71 24.78 -24.01
CA LEU A 22 -9.31 25.70 -22.94
C LEU A 22 -10.42 26.73 -22.73
N GLN A 23 -11.60 26.23 -22.34
CA GLN A 23 -12.72 27.00 -21.81
C GLN A 23 -13.79 26.00 -21.34
N ASP A 24 -13.87 25.77 -20.03
CA ASP A 24 -15.06 25.98 -19.18
C ASP A 24 -14.85 25.28 -17.84
N SER A 25 -14.60 26.05 -16.77
CA SER A 25 -14.28 25.53 -15.43
C SER A 25 -15.52 25.23 -14.58
N SER A 26 -16.72 25.09 -15.18
CA SER A 26 -18.00 25.10 -14.46
C SER A 26 -18.75 23.76 -14.36
N ASN A 27 -18.31 22.69 -15.01
CA ASN A 27 -19.02 21.39 -15.00
C ASN A 27 -18.10 20.16 -15.13
N ILE A 28 -17.14 19.99 -14.22
CA ILE A 28 -16.35 18.75 -14.14
C ILE A 28 -17.25 17.65 -13.51
N GLN A 29 -17.85 16.79 -14.33
CA GLN A 29 -18.66 15.65 -13.86
C GLN A 29 -17.84 14.35 -13.67
N HIS A 30 -16.62 14.32 -14.21
CA HIS A 30 -15.77 13.13 -14.25
C HIS A 30 -14.32 13.47 -13.93
N VAL A 31 -13.64 12.57 -13.22
CA VAL A 31 -12.21 12.67 -12.88
C VAL A 31 -11.46 11.51 -13.51
N THR A 32 -10.38 11.82 -14.23
CA THR A 32 -9.49 10.84 -14.90
C THR A 32 -8.24 10.59 -14.08
N ILE A 33 -7.90 9.32 -13.82
CA ILE A 33 -6.64 8.90 -13.17
C ILE A 33 -5.87 7.92 -14.16
N VAL A 34 -4.77 7.16 -13.85
CA VAL A 34 -3.93 6.34 -14.83
C VAL A 34 -3.37 4.97 -14.30
N VAL A 35 -3.64 3.78 -14.89
CA VAL A 35 -3.60 2.37 -14.35
C VAL A 35 -2.38 1.53 -14.74
N ASP A 36 -2.28 0.39 -14.04
CA ASP A 36 -1.95 -0.92 -14.62
C ASP A 36 -2.65 -2.09 -13.85
N GLU A 37 -2.78 -3.27 -14.48
CA GLU A 37 -3.44 -4.46 -13.93
C GLU A 37 -2.54 -5.23 -12.93
N THR A 38 -2.74 -4.99 -11.62
CA THR A 38 -2.04 -5.74 -10.55
C THR A 38 -2.98 -6.21 -9.44
N ASP A 39 -4.12 -6.79 -9.82
CA ASP A 39 -5.27 -7.01 -8.93
C ASP A 39 -5.32 -8.41 -8.29
N ASN A 40 -4.17 -9.04 -8.02
CA ASN A 40 -4.09 -10.41 -7.47
C ASN A 40 -4.02 -10.47 -5.93
N TYR A 41 -3.55 -9.42 -5.27
CA TYR A 41 -3.28 -9.39 -3.82
C TYR A 41 -4.20 -8.39 -3.10
N ASN A 42 -4.37 -8.57 -1.77
CA ASN A 42 -5.02 -7.57 -0.92
C ASN A 42 -4.04 -6.51 -0.40
N LEU A 43 -2.77 -6.60 -0.80
CA LEU A 43 -1.70 -5.66 -0.48
C LEU A 43 -1.29 -4.93 -1.76
N SER A 44 -0.96 -3.65 -1.63
CA SER A 44 -0.47 -2.80 -2.72
C SER A 44 0.55 -1.81 -2.16
N PHE A 45 1.57 -1.49 -2.95
CA PHE A 45 2.49 -0.38 -2.68
C PHE A 45 2.05 0.93 -3.37
N TYR A 46 0.91 0.93 -4.09
CA TYR A 46 0.37 2.11 -4.77
C TYR A 46 1.38 2.80 -5.73
N ASN A 47 2.21 1.98 -6.38
CA ASN A 47 3.28 2.43 -7.28
C ASN A 47 2.74 3.07 -8.59
N GLN A 48 1.62 2.55 -9.09
CA GLN A 48 0.92 3.06 -10.27
C GLN A 48 -0.44 3.65 -9.86
N PRO A 49 -0.89 4.77 -10.46
CA PRO A 49 -2.24 5.28 -10.26
C PRO A 49 -3.33 4.31 -10.83
N PRO A 50 -4.62 4.71 -10.85
CA PRO A 50 -5.68 3.98 -11.60
C PRO A 50 -6.37 4.72 -12.79
N SER A 51 -6.33 4.22 -14.05
CA SER A 51 -6.86 4.74 -15.37
C SER A 51 -8.37 4.97 -15.44
N GLU A 52 -9.08 4.81 -14.34
CA GLU A 52 -10.52 4.85 -14.38
C GLU A 52 -11.02 6.29 -14.43
N VAL A 53 -12.08 6.48 -15.21
CA VAL A 53 -12.86 7.71 -15.20
C VAL A 53 -14.01 7.46 -14.23
N ILE A 54 -13.97 8.11 -13.07
CA ILE A 54 -15.00 8.00 -12.02
C ILE A 54 -15.87 9.26 -12.01
N THR A 55 -17.07 9.15 -11.44
CA THR A 55 -17.93 10.33 -11.22
C THR A 55 -17.44 11.14 -10.02
N VAL A 56 -17.86 12.41 -9.91
CA VAL A 56 -17.52 13.24 -8.75
C VAL A 56 -18.12 12.70 -7.45
N GLU A 57 -19.31 12.12 -7.49
CA GLU A 57 -19.96 11.49 -6.32
C GLU A 57 -19.15 10.28 -5.83
N GLU A 58 -18.67 9.44 -6.76
CA GLU A 58 -17.79 8.32 -6.42
C GLU A 58 -16.45 8.80 -5.87
N PHE A 59 -15.83 9.82 -6.49
CA PHE A 59 -14.60 10.44 -6.00
C PHE A 59 -14.75 10.94 -4.56
N GLN A 60 -15.81 11.71 -4.27
CA GLN A 60 -16.08 12.25 -2.94
C GLN A 60 -16.35 11.13 -1.93
N LYS A 61 -17.14 10.12 -2.30
CA LYS A 61 -17.45 8.98 -1.45
C LYS A 61 -16.19 8.21 -1.07
N LEU A 62 -15.37 7.81 -2.04
CA LEU A 62 -14.15 7.02 -1.82
C LEU A 62 -13.12 7.79 -0.97
N GLY A 63 -12.94 9.09 -1.22
CA GLY A 63 -12.09 9.95 -0.40
C GLY A 63 -12.58 10.03 1.05
N MET A 64 -13.90 10.17 1.27
CA MET A 64 -14.49 10.24 2.60
C MET A 64 -14.39 8.91 3.36
N GLU A 65 -14.72 7.79 2.71
CA GLU A 65 -14.63 6.44 3.29
C GLU A 65 -13.20 6.15 3.76
N ARG A 66 -12.19 6.40 2.92
CA ARG A 66 -10.79 6.21 3.29
C ARG A 66 -10.30 7.18 4.36
N MET A 67 -10.74 8.45 4.33
CA MET A 67 -10.38 9.39 5.40
C MET A 67 -10.93 8.95 6.76
N ASN A 68 -12.13 8.37 6.79
CA ASN A 68 -12.72 7.82 8.01
C ASN A 68 -11.93 6.59 8.51
N VAL A 69 -11.48 5.70 7.62
CA VAL A 69 -10.55 4.61 7.98
C VAL A 69 -9.29 5.13 8.64
N LEU A 70 -8.61 6.13 8.04
CA LEU A 70 -7.35 6.65 8.58
C LEU A 70 -7.54 7.38 9.93
N ARG A 71 -8.68 8.06 10.14
CA ARG A 71 -9.04 8.68 11.43
C ARG A 71 -9.34 7.67 12.51
N GLU A 72 -10.13 6.64 12.21
CA GLU A 72 -10.44 5.60 13.21
C GLU A 72 -9.17 4.80 13.55
N LEU A 73 -8.32 4.51 12.56
CA LEU A 73 -7.02 3.88 12.78
C LEU A 73 -6.14 4.67 13.76
N GLU A 74 -6.07 6.00 13.63
CA GLU A 74 -5.36 6.87 14.57
C GLU A 74 -5.99 6.81 15.97
N SER A 75 -7.32 6.92 16.07
CA SER A 75 -8.04 6.87 17.34
C SER A 75 -7.85 5.54 18.06
N LEU A 76 -7.94 4.41 17.35
CA LEU A 76 -7.67 3.07 17.88
C LEU A 76 -6.21 2.92 18.33
N LYS A 77 -5.26 3.48 17.59
CA LYS A 77 -3.84 3.42 17.93
C LYS A 77 -3.53 4.18 19.21
N GLU A 78 -4.18 5.32 19.44
CA GLU A 78 -4.07 6.08 20.71
C GLU A 78 -4.73 5.32 21.86
N LYS A 79 -5.96 4.82 21.68
CA LYS A 79 -6.72 4.06 22.70
C LYS A 79 -6.02 2.77 23.15
N TYR A 80 -5.36 2.06 22.23
CA TYR A 80 -4.82 0.71 22.46
C TYR A 80 -3.28 0.62 22.34
N ALA A 81 -2.56 1.75 22.43
CA ALA A 81 -1.11 1.82 22.31
C ALA A 81 -0.34 0.83 23.22
N ALA A 82 -0.90 0.49 24.39
CA ALA A 82 -0.30 -0.43 25.36
C ALA A 82 -0.60 -1.93 25.09
N ASP A 83 -1.58 -2.25 24.25
CA ASP A 83 -2.00 -3.63 23.96
C ASP A 83 -2.11 -3.88 22.44
N PRO A 84 -1.04 -4.38 21.80
CA PRO A 84 -1.02 -4.66 20.37
C PRO A 84 -2.02 -5.74 19.92
N ARG A 85 -2.49 -6.63 20.82
CA ARG A 85 -3.47 -7.66 20.46
C ARG A 85 -4.87 -7.05 20.40
N LYS A 86 -5.24 -6.32 21.44
CA LYS A 86 -6.51 -5.60 21.49
C LYS A 86 -6.62 -4.55 20.39
N TYR A 87 -5.52 -3.88 20.05
CA TYR A 87 -5.45 -2.98 18.89
C TYR A 87 -5.81 -3.70 17.58
N LEU A 88 -5.26 -4.90 17.35
CA LEU A 88 -5.56 -5.70 16.16
C LEU A 88 -7.02 -6.19 16.13
N GLU A 89 -7.54 -6.67 17.25
CA GLU A 89 -8.94 -7.11 17.38
C GLU A 89 -9.92 -5.96 17.07
N GLN A 90 -9.70 -4.78 17.66
CA GLN A 90 -10.56 -3.61 17.46
C GLN A 90 -10.38 -2.98 16.06
N PHE A 91 -9.19 -3.08 15.47
CA PHE A 91 -8.98 -2.72 14.07
C PHE A 91 -9.82 -3.60 13.13
N ILE A 92 -9.81 -4.94 13.31
CA ILE A 92 -10.64 -5.85 12.50
C ILE A 92 -12.13 -5.51 12.66
N GLU A 93 -12.56 -5.23 13.89
CA GLU A 93 -13.98 -4.93 14.19
C GLU A 93 -14.44 -3.60 13.57
N GLU A 94 -13.74 -2.50 13.81
CA GLU A 94 -14.21 -1.17 13.40
C GLU A 94 -13.83 -0.83 11.95
N VAL A 95 -12.59 -1.09 11.53
CA VAL A 95 -12.18 -0.83 10.14
C VAL A 95 -12.81 -1.83 9.18
N GLY A 96 -13.05 -3.08 9.62
CA GLY A 96 -13.77 -4.08 8.83
C GLY A 96 -15.24 -3.73 8.54
N ARG A 97 -15.86 -2.83 9.32
CA ARG A 97 -17.20 -2.26 9.02
C ARG A 97 -17.16 -1.22 7.90
N ILE A 98 -16.06 -0.47 7.78
CA ILE A 98 -15.90 0.61 6.79
C ILE A 98 -15.35 0.03 5.47
N GLU A 99 -14.33 -0.81 5.55
CA GLU A 99 -13.76 -1.57 4.42
C GLU A 99 -14.00 -3.07 4.65
N PRO A 100 -15.06 -3.70 4.10
CA PRO A 100 -15.34 -5.13 4.28
C PRO A 100 -14.28 -6.07 3.68
N PHE A 101 -13.27 -5.50 3.03
CA PHE A 101 -12.05 -6.13 2.51
C PHE A 101 -11.32 -7.04 3.50
N PHE A 102 -11.38 -6.73 4.79
CA PHE A 102 -10.75 -7.50 5.87
C PHE A 102 -11.51 -8.77 6.25
N THR A 103 -12.73 -8.96 5.75
CA THR A 103 -13.55 -10.13 6.11
C THR A 103 -13.34 -11.28 5.11
N ASN A 104 -12.93 -12.44 5.62
CA ASN A 104 -12.80 -13.67 4.84
C ASN A 104 -14.18 -14.21 4.45
N GLY A 105 -14.75 -13.68 3.36
CA GLY A 105 -16.07 -14.09 2.86
C GLY A 105 -16.55 -13.44 1.56
N LEU A 106 -15.85 -12.43 1.02
CA LEU A 106 -16.23 -11.76 -0.23
C LEU A 106 -16.11 -12.68 -1.45
N LEU A 107 -17.08 -12.57 -2.36
CA LEU A 107 -17.02 -13.19 -3.69
C LEU A 107 -15.91 -12.55 -4.54
N SER A 108 -15.39 -13.29 -5.54
CA SER A 108 -14.27 -12.83 -6.39
C SER A 108 -14.57 -11.58 -7.22
N SER A 109 -15.84 -11.27 -7.49
CA SER A 109 -16.29 -9.99 -8.06
C SER A 109 -16.17 -8.85 -7.05
N GLN A 110 -16.75 -9.02 -5.86
CA GLN A 110 -16.75 -8.03 -4.78
C GLN A 110 -15.32 -7.72 -4.30
N LEU A 111 -14.45 -8.72 -4.26
CA LEU A 111 -13.05 -8.53 -3.87
C LEU A 111 -12.26 -7.69 -4.88
N ARG A 112 -12.50 -7.88 -6.19
CA ARG A 112 -11.93 -7.00 -7.24
C ARG A 112 -12.46 -5.57 -7.13
N GLU A 113 -13.75 -5.41 -6.92
CA GLU A 113 -14.34 -4.08 -6.72
C GLU A 113 -13.77 -3.38 -5.48
N ALA A 114 -13.53 -4.10 -4.38
CA ALA A 114 -12.88 -3.56 -3.19
C ALA A 114 -11.42 -3.15 -3.45
N ARG A 115 -10.63 -3.96 -4.20
CA ARG A 115 -9.25 -3.61 -4.62
C ARG A 115 -9.21 -2.35 -5.50
N ARG A 116 -10.15 -2.23 -6.44
CA ARG A 116 -10.35 -1.05 -7.30
C ARG A 116 -10.60 0.21 -6.45
N LYS A 117 -11.56 0.13 -5.53
CA LYS A 117 -11.93 1.24 -4.63
C LYS A 117 -10.78 1.66 -3.72
N ASP A 118 -10.09 0.71 -3.11
CA ASP A 118 -8.90 0.95 -2.28
C ASP A 118 -7.81 1.73 -3.02
N ARG A 119 -7.46 1.25 -4.23
CA ARG A 119 -6.46 1.87 -5.10
C ARG A 119 -6.85 3.30 -5.45
N ILE A 120 -8.10 3.53 -5.81
CA ILE A 120 -8.61 4.87 -6.16
C ILE A 120 -8.60 5.79 -4.93
N ALA A 121 -9.14 5.34 -3.80
CA ALA A 121 -9.25 6.16 -2.60
C ALA A 121 -7.89 6.62 -2.06
N HIS A 122 -6.86 5.76 -2.10
CA HIS A 122 -5.49 6.13 -1.76
C HIS A 122 -4.98 7.28 -2.65
N PHE A 123 -5.16 7.21 -3.97
CA PHE A 123 -4.73 8.27 -4.89
C PHE A 123 -5.55 9.55 -4.76
N ILE A 124 -6.83 9.47 -4.42
CA ILE A 124 -7.68 10.63 -4.09
C ILE A 124 -7.10 11.36 -2.87
N LEU A 125 -6.75 10.65 -1.80
CA LEU A 125 -6.16 11.28 -0.62
C LEU A 125 -4.76 11.84 -0.87
N ARG A 126 -3.96 11.26 -1.77
CA ARG A 126 -2.68 11.88 -2.19
C ARG A 126 -2.87 13.29 -2.76
N LEU A 127 -3.95 13.56 -3.49
CA LEU A 127 -4.29 14.90 -3.99
C LEU A 127 -4.73 15.86 -2.88
N ALA A 128 -5.41 15.36 -1.84
CA ALA A 128 -5.84 16.17 -0.72
C ALA A 128 -4.70 16.52 0.25
N PHE A 129 -3.81 15.56 0.55
CA PHE A 129 -2.79 15.69 1.60
C PHE A 129 -1.42 16.20 1.12
N CYS A 130 -1.20 16.37 -0.18
CA CYS A 130 0.04 16.95 -0.73
C CYS A 130 0.18 18.48 -0.53
N GLN A 131 -0.81 19.14 0.09
CA GLN A 131 -0.85 20.60 0.22
C GLN A 131 0.15 21.17 1.23
N SER A 132 0.47 20.42 2.30
CA SER A 132 1.46 20.82 3.29
C SER A 132 2.28 19.61 3.76
N GLN A 133 3.50 19.89 4.25
CA GLN A 133 4.39 18.85 4.76
C GLN A 133 3.76 18.10 5.96
N GLU A 134 3.09 18.81 6.86
CA GLU A 134 2.40 18.23 8.02
C GLU A 134 1.29 17.26 7.59
N MET A 135 0.44 17.68 6.64
CA MET A 135 -0.62 16.83 6.09
C MET A 135 -0.04 15.60 5.37
N SER A 136 1.03 15.78 4.59
CA SER A 136 1.72 14.67 3.94
C SER A 136 2.36 13.69 4.94
N GLN A 137 2.96 14.20 6.02
CA GLN A 137 3.53 13.37 7.09
C GLN A 137 2.45 12.59 7.85
N TRP A 138 1.31 13.22 8.17
CA TRP A 138 0.17 12.55 8.78
C TRP A 138 -0.38 11.45 7.87
N PHE A 139 -0.61 11.75 6.59
CA PHE A 139 -1.12 10.77 5.62
C PHE A 139 -0.18 9.56 5.46
N VAL A 140 1.13 9.79 5.29
CA VAL A 140 2.13 8.72 5.20
C VAL A 140 2.16 7.89 6.49
N LYS A 141 2.08 8.52 7.67
CA LYS A 141 2.03 7.82 8.97
C LYS A 141 0.83 6.88 9.06
N GLN A 142 -0.38 7.34 8.71
CA GLN A 142 -1.58 6.50 8.81
C GLN A 142 -1.65 5.42 7.72
N GLU A 143 -1.31 5.73 6.46
CA GLU A 143 -1.27 4.72 5.39
C GLU A 143 -0.21 3.64 5.67
N THR A 144 0.94 4.01 6.25
CA THR A 144 1.96 3.02 6.66
C THR A 144 1.45 2.10 7.76
N GLU A 145 0.70 2.62 8.74
CA GLU A 145 0.08 1.79 9.77
C GLU A 145 -1.04 0.92 9.18
N LEU A 146 -1.87 1.45 8.27
CA LEU A 146 -2.92 0.68 7.60
C LEU A 146 -2.33 -0.48 6.79
N PHE A 147 -1.24 -0.23 6.06
CA PHE A 147 -0.48 -1.27 5.37
C PHE A 147 0.08 -2.29 6.37
N ARG A 148 0.66 -1.85 7.49
CA ARG A 148 1.18 -2.75 8.55
C ARG A 148 0.08 -3.67 9.10
N MET A 149 -1.11 -3.15 9.39
CA MET A 149 -2.23 -3.94 9.89
C MET A 149 -2.74 -4.94 8.82
N ARG A 150 -2.89 -4.50 7.56
CA ARG A 150 -3.20 -5.38 6.42
C ARG A 150 -2.18 -6.50 6.25
N PHE A 151 -0.89 -6.17 6.34
CA PHE A 151 0.20 -7.13 6.21
C PHE A 151 0.20 -8.16 7.33
N GLN A 152 -0.15 -7.77 8.57
CA GLN A 152 -0.28 -8.69 9.71
C GLN A 152 -1.48 -9.65 9.61
N LEU A 153 -2.55 -9.25 8.91
CA LEU A 153 -3.75 -10.07 8.69
C LEU A 153 -3.65 -10.99 7.46
N GLU A 154 -2.72 -10.72 6.54
CA GLU A 154 -2.56 -11.50 5.32
C GLU A 154 -1.90 -12.86 5.57
N ALA A 155 -2.34 -13.89 4.84
CA ALA A 155 -1.79 -15.23 4.99
C ALA A 155 -0.29 -15.26 4.60
N PRO A 156 0.61 -15.93 5.35
CA PRO A 156 2.06 -15.93 5.06
C PRO A 156 2.41 -16.36 3.63
N SER A 157 1.65 -17.28 3.04
CA SER A 157 1.82 -17.70 1.63
C SER A 157 1.53 -16.58 0.63
N LYS A 158 0.45 -15.82 0.83
CA LYS A 158 0.08 -14.65 0.00
C LYS A 158 1.02 -13.48 0.23
N MET A 159 1.45 -13.25 1.47
CA MET A 159 2.49 -12.27 1.82
C MET A 159 3.78 -12.54 1.04
N LEU A 160 4.29 -13.78 1.04
CA LEU A 160 5.50 -14.15 0.28
C LEU A 160 5.31 -14.01 -1.24
N GLN A 161 4.12 -14.31 -1.77
CA GLN A 161 3.79 -14.08 -3.19
C GLN A 161 3.76 -12.58 -3.55
N PHE A 162 3.13 -11.74 -2.70
CA PHE A 162 3.10 -10.30 -2.86
C PHE A 162 4.51 -9.68 -2.85
N LEU A 163 5.36 -10.09 -1.90
CA LEU A 163 6.76 -9.64 -1.85
C LEU A 163 7.50 -10.00 -3.15
N LYS A 164 7.42 -11.27 -3.58
CA LYS A 164 8.06 -11.74 -4.82
C LYS A 164 7.56 -11.00 -6.05
N ALA A 165 6.25 -10.72 -6.15
CA ALA A 165 5.66 -9.95 -7.23
C ALA A 165 6.15 -8.48 -7.28
N ASN A 166 6.60 -7.94 -6.15
CA ASN A 166 7.18 -6.59 -6.04
C ASN A 166 8.73 -6.61 -6.02
N ASN A 167 9.35 -7.64 -6.59
CA ASN A 167 10.81 -7.82 -6.68
C ASN A 167 11.55 -7.98 -5.33
N ILE A 168 10.83 -8.21 -4.24
CA ILE A 168 11.40 -8.54 -2.93
C ILE A 168 11.37 -10.06 -2.79
N ASN A 169 12.53 -10.72 -2.96
CA ASN A 169 12.61 -12.19 -2.92
C ASN A 169 13.26 -12.67 -1.59
N PRO A 170 12.48 -12.79 -0.49
CA PRO A 170 12.98 -13.38 0.74
C PRO A 170 13.27 -14.87 0.53
N GLN A 171 14.48 -15.30 0.86
CA GLN A 171 14.87 -16.71 0.81
C GLN A 171 14.72 -17.32 2.21
N GLU A 172 13.88 -18.34 2.35
CA GLU A 172 13.70 -19.05 3.62
C GLU A 172 14.98 -19.81 4.00
N VAL A 173 15.37 -19.69 5.27
CA VAL A 173 16.57 -20.32 5.83
C VAL A 173 16.25 -21.76 6.20
N GLY A 174 16.93 -22.72 5.58
CA GLY A 174 16.76 -24.13 5.90
C GLY A 174 17.22 -24.48 7.32
N GLU A 175 16.58 -25.49 7.93
CA GLU A 175 16.75 -25.85 9.36
C GLU A 175 18.22 -26.08 9.78
N ASN A 176 19.06 -26.64 8.90
CA ASN A 176 20.50 -26.84 9.16
C ASN A 176 21.27 -25.52 9.32
N GLU A 177 20.87 -24.47 8.60
CA GLU A 177 21.49 -23.15 8.67
C GLU A 177 20.89 -22.33 9.83
N LYS A 178 19.57 -22.40 9.98
CA LYS A 178 18.81 -21.85 11.12
C LYS A 178 19.41 -22.27 12.46
N SER A 179 19.71 -23.56 12.62
CA SER A 179 20.32 -24.14 13.82
C SER A 179 21.72 -23.60 14.11
N ARG A 180 22.50 -23.26 13.08
CA ARG A 180 23.84 -22.67 13.25
C ARG A 180 23.78 -21.20 13.68
N MET A 181 22.83 -20.45 13.12
CA MET A 181 22.68 -19.01 13.39
C MET A 181 21.85 -18.70 14.66
N LEU A 182 21.20 -19.71 15.26
CA LEU A 182 20.24 -19.54 16.35
C LEU A 182 20.78 -18.73 17.54
N LYS A 183 22.04 -18.96 17.91
CA LYS A 183 22.71 -18.25 19.02
C LYS A 183 22.88 -16.77 18.72
N ASP A 184 23.40 -16.45 17.54
CA ASP A 184 23.71 -15.08 17.13
C ASP A 184 22.42 -14.28 16.88
N LEU A 185 21.40 -14.92 16.29
CA LEU A 185 20.06 -14.34 16.11
C LEU A 185 19.36 -14.08 17.44
N SER A 186 19.47 -14.99 18.42
CA SER A 186 18.92 -14.78 19.77
C SER A 186 19.57 -13.60 20.47
N GLN A 187 20.89 -13.44 20.35
CA GLN A 187 21.61 -12.30 20.90
C GLN A 187 21.25 -10.99 20.20
N ALA A 188 21.22 -10.96 18.86
CA ALA A 188 20.91 -9.76 18.09
C ALA A 188 19.46 -9.28 18.26
N LEU A 189 18.49 -10.21 18.32
CA LEU A 189 17.07 -9.88 18.45
C LEU A 189 16.62 -9.70 19.90
N THR A 190 17.44 -10.07 20.89
CA THR A 190 17.06 -10.13 22.31
C THR A 190 15.84 -11.02 22.56
N ILE A 191 15.78 -12.16 21.84
CA ILE A 191 14.67 -13.13 21.88
C ILE A 191 15.19 -14.48 22.41
N PRO A 192 14.46 -15.19 23.30
CA PRO A 192 14.89 -16.50 23.81
C PRO A 192 15.10 -17.54 22.71
N GLN A 193 16.17 -18.34 22.84
CA GLN A 193 16.52 -19.37 21.86
C GLN A 193 15.40 -20.37 21.58
N ASP A 194 14.54 -20.70 22.56
CA ASP A 194 13.47 -21.69 22.41
C ASP A 194 12.27 -21.23 21.55
N SER A 195 12.21 -19.95 21.21
CA SER A 195 11.12 -19.36 20.41
C SER A 195 11.47 -19.21 18.93
N LEU A 196 12.75 -19.04 18.59
CA LEU A 196 13.26 -18.91 17.21
C LEU A 196 13.08 -20.16 16.32
N PRO A 197 13.10 -21.42 16.82
CA PRO A 197 12.84 -22.61 16.01
C PRO A 197 11.41 -22.63 15.44
N LYS A 198 10.46 -21.95 16.09
CA LYS A 198 9.03 -21.96 15.75
C LYS A 198 8.65 -20.93 14.68
N SER A 199 9.53 -19.96 14.39
CA SER A 199 9.33 -18.98 13.32
C SER A 199 10.07 -19.38 12.04
N ALA A 200 9.51 -19.00 10.90
CA ALA A 200 10.25 -19.00 9.64
C ALA A 200 11.25 -17.82 9.65
N ILE A 201 12.48 -18.07 9.19
CA ILE A 201 13.53 -17.05 9.13
C ILE A 201 13.88 -16.84 7.65
N PHE A 202 13.99 -15.58 7.24
CA PHE A 202 14.22 -15.23 5.85
C PHE A 202 15.49 -14.39 5.68
N LYS A 203 16.30 -14.75 4.69
CA LYS A 203 17.37 -13.91 4.15
C LYS A 203 16.76 -12.86 3.23
N VAL A 204 17.16 -11.61 3.41
CA VAL A 204 16.81 -10.47 2.55
C VAL A 204 18.11 -9.80 2.13
N CYS A 205 18.17 -9.27 0.90
CA CYS A 205 19.37 -8.59 0.43
C CYS A 205 19.58 -7.27 1.20
N LEU A 206 20.79 -7.02 1.70
CA LEU A 206 21.10 -5.82 2.49
C LEU A 206 20.95 -4.50 1.70
N ILE A 207 20.92 -4.55 0.37
CA ILE A 207 20.64 -3.40 -0.50
C ILE A 207 19.24 -2.81 -0.26
N PHE A 208 18.31 -3.57 0.35
CA PHE A 208 16.99 -3.07 0.75
C PHE A 208 16.99 -2.33 2.11
N PHE A 209 18.13 -2.22 2.80
CA PHE A 209 18.26 -1.63 4.14
C PHE A 209 19.35 -0.53 4.23
N LEU A 210 19.91 -0.11 3.09
CA LEU A 210 20.93 0.94 2.94
C LEU A 210 20.45 2.02 1.97
#